data_AF-A0A660NIG5-F1
#
_entry.id   AF-A0A660NIG5-F1
#
_cell.length_a   1.000
_cell.length_b   1.000
_cell.length_c   1.000
_cell.angle_alpha   90.00
_cell.angle_beta   90.00
_cell.angle_gamma   90.00
#
_symmetry.space_group_name_H-M   'P 1'
#
loop_
_entity.id
_entity.type
_entity.pdbx_description
1 polymer ?
#
loop_
_entity_poly.entity_id
_entity_poly.type
_entity_poly.pdbx_seq_one_letter_code
_entity_poly.pdbx_strand_id
1 'polypeptide(L)' 'MTRFIDVPTMSKLVYDIGVPRFIGELADTIRDDFLHWPEFDKSARVANHSDIGV' A
#
# COMPACT_ATOMS: atom_id res chain seq x y z
N MET A 1 -4.68 -16.85 -13.75
CA MET A 1 -5.73 -16.78 -12.70
C MET A 1 -5.36 -15.63 -11.78
N THR A 2 -6.22 -14.62 -11.64
CA THR A 2 -5.94 -13.41 -10.84
C THR A 2 -6.60 -13.54 -9.47
N ARG A 3 -5.87 -13.19 -8.41
CA ARG A 3 -6.44 -13.09 -7.05
C ARG A 3 -6.96 -11.68 -6.83
N PHE A 4 -8.08 -11.55 -6.11
CA PHE A 4 -8.74 -10.27 -5.83
C PHE A 4 -8.99 -10.12 -4.33
N ILE A 5 -8.80 -8.89 -3.84
CA ILE A 5 -9.13 -8.50 -2.47
C ILE A 5 -10.12 -7.34 -2.57
N ASP A 6 -11.37 -7.58 -2.17
CA ASP A 6 -12.38 -6.53 -2.04
C ASP A 6 -12.31 -5.85 -0.65
N VAL A 7 -13.17 -4.83 -0.45
CA VAL A 7 -13.22 -4.09 0.80
C VAL A 7 -13.55 -5.00 2.00
N PRO A 8 -14.58 -5.87 1.97
CA PRO A 8 -14.85 -6.80 3.07
C PRO A 8 -13.67 -7.74 3.39
N THR A 9 -13.00 -8.27 2.36
CA THR A 9 -11.84 -9.15 2.54
C THR A 9 -10.67 -8.41 3.18
N MET A 10 -10.38 -7.18 2.74
CA MET A 10 -9.34 -6.35 3.35
C MET A 10 -9.66 -5.99 4.79
N SER A 11 -10.90 -5.59 5.08
CA SER A 11 -11.34 -5.26 6.45
C SER A 11 -11.17 -6.44 7.40
N LYS A 12 -11.52 -7.65 6.94
CA LYS A 12 -11.30 -8.87 7.72
C LYS A 12 -9.81 -9.15 7.94
N LEU A 13 -8.99 -9.01 6.90
CA LEU A 13 -7.54 -9.22 7.00
C LEU A 13 -6.90 -8.28 8.04
N VAL A 14 -7.23 -6.99 7.98
CA VAL A 14 -6.71 -5.98 8.93
C VAL A 14 -7.20 -6.26 10.35
N TYR A 15 -8.46 -6.68 10.51
CA TYR A 15 -9.00 -7.08 11.80
C TYR A 15 -8.26 -8.30 12.39
N ASP A 16 -8.04 -9.33 11.58
CA ASP A 16 -7.39 -10.57 11.98
C ASP A 16 -5.91 -10.34 12.37
N ILE A 17 -5.21 -9.42 11.70
CA ILE A 17 -3.81 -9.04 12.03
C ILE A 17 -3.75 -8.08 13.22
N GLY A 18 -4.72 -7.17 13.33
CA GLY A 18 -4.74 -6.08 14.30
C GLY A 18 -4.04 -4.83 13.78
N VAL A 19 -4.72 -3.68 13.86
CA VAL A 19 -4.26 -2.40 13.29
C VAL A 19 -2.85 -1.97 13.76
N PRO A 20 -2.50 -1.98 15.06
CA PRO A 20 -1.18 -1.53 15.50
C PRO A 20 -0.04 -2.37 14.92
N ARG A 21 -0.24 -3.70 14.88
CA ARG A 21 0.72 -4.64 14.30
C ARG A 21 0.86 -4.44 12.80
N PHE A 22 -0.27 -4.33 12.10
CA PHE A 22 -0.29 -4.11 10.66
C PHE A 22 0.49 -2.84 10.27
N ILE A 23 0.25 -1.72 10.97
CA ILE A 23 0.96 -0.47 10.70
C ILE A 23 2.46 -0.59 11.00
N GLY A 24 2.84 -1.25 12.10
CA GLY A 24 4.25 -1.44 12.46
C GLY A 24 5.01 -2.26 11.41
N GLU A 25 4.47 -3.42 11.03
CA GLU A 25 5.08 -4.30 10.03
C GLU A 25 5.10 -3.63 8.63
N LEU A 26 4.06 -2.87 8.28
CA LEU A 26 4.03 -2.09 7.04
C LEU A 26 5.09 -0.98 7.05
N ALA A 27 5.29 -0.30 8.17
CA ALA A 27 6.31 0.74 8.30
C ALA A 27 7.73 0.17 8.19
N ASP A 28 7.99 -1.00 8.77
CA ASP A 28 9.27 -1.70 8.60
C ASP A 28 9.50 -2.09 7.12
N THR A 29 8.47 -2.61 6.45
CA THR A 29 8.54 -2.95 5.02
C THR A 29 8.83 -1.70 4.17
N ILE A 30 8.12 -0.59 4.42
CA ILE A 30 8.35 0.68 3.72
C ILE A 30 9.78 1.19 3.96
N ARG A 31 10.29 1.12 5.18
CA ARG A 31 11.67 1.52 5.49
C ARG A 31 12.66 0.71 4.65
N ASP A 32 12.49 -0.61 4.62
CA ASP A 32 13.41 -1.50 3.92
C ASP A 32 13.35 -1.25 2.40
N ASP A 33 12.18 -0.99 1.83
CA ASP A 33 12.03 -0.57 0.43
C ASP A 33 12.75 0.77 0.16
N PHE A 34 12.64 1.74 1.07
CA PHE A 34 13.32 3.03 0.92
C PHE A 34 14.85 2.93 1.02
N LEU A 35 15.40 1.96 1.75
CA LEU A 35 16.85 1.72 1.77
C LEU A 35 17.34 1.22 0.40
N HIS A 36 16.51 0.49 -0.34
CA HIS A 36 16.78 -0.04 -1.67
C HIS A 36 16.17 0.84 -2.78
N TRP A 37 15.86 2.11 -2.48
CA TRP A 37 15.18 3.03 -3.39
C TRP A 37 15.77 3.07 -4.81
N PRO A 38 17.10 3.03 -5.04
CA PRO A 38 17.67 3.02 -6.39
C PRO A 38 17.29 1.81 -7.25
N GLU A 39 16.93 0.68 -6.64
CA GLU A 39 16.64 -0.58 -7.34
C GLU A 39 15.28 -0.58 -8.04
N PHE A 40 14.37 0.29 -7.61
CA PHE A 40 13.04 0.42 -8.21
C PHE A 40 13.12 1.15 -9.56
N ASP A 41 12.49 0.59 -10.59
CA ASP A 41 12.15 1.32 -11.81
C ASP A 41 11.02 2.31 -11.48
N LYS A 42 11.38 3.58 -11.30
CA LYS A 42 10.48 4.63 -10.81
C LYS A 42 10.03 5.51 -11.96
N SER A 43 8.73 5.79 -12.00
CA SER A 43 8.15 6.80 -12.86
C SER A 43 7.32 7.80 -12.04
N ALA A 44 7.18 9.02 -12.54
CA ALA A 44 6.21 9.95 -11.97
C ALA A 44 4.79 9.38 -12.13
N ARG A 45 3.91 9.61 -11.14
CA ARG A 45 2.50 9.27 -11.27
C ARG A 45 1.85 10.07 -12.40
N VAL A 46 0.96 9.44 -13.16
CA VAL A 46 0.11 10.15 -14.12
C VAL A 46 -0.80 11.10 -13.35
N ALA A 47 -0.81 12.37 -13.74
CA ALA A 47 -1.70 13.35 -13.14
C ALA A 47 -3.15 13.03 -13.52
N ASN A 48 -3.95 12.65 -12.53
CA ASN A 48 -5.39 12.52 -12.65
C ASN A 48 -6.03 13.63 -11.83
N HIS A 49 -6.47 14.68 -12.50
CA HIS A 49 -7.23 15.77 -11.87
C HIS A 49 -8.71 15.54 -12.16
N SER A 50 -9.53 15.57 -11.11
CA SER A 50 -10.97 15.78 -11.29
C SER A 50 -11.26 17.28 -11.23
N ASP A 51 -12.42 17.72 -11.74
CA ASP A 51 -12.84 19.13 -11.68
C ASP A 51 -12.96 19.64 -10.23
N ILE A 52 -13.09 18.75 -9.25
CA ILE A 52 -13.12 19.07 -7.81
C ILE A 52 -11.76 18.87 -7.12
N GLY A 53 -10.70 18.56 -7.88
CA GLY A 53 -9.37 18.26 -7.36
C GLY A 53 -9.18 16.79 -7.00
N VAL A 54 -8.15 16.51 -6.20
CA VAL A 54 -7.93 15.22 -5.54
C VAL A 54 -8.39 15.31 -4.09
#